data_AF-A0A9E5F1L5-F1
#
_entry.id   AF-A0A9E5F1L5-F1
#
_cell.length_a   1.000
_cell.length_b   1.000
_cell.length_c   1.000
_cell.angle_alpha   90.00
_cell.angle_beta   90.00
_cell.angle_gamma   90.00
#
_symmetry.space_group_name_H-M   'P 1'
#
loop_
_entity.id
_entity.type
_entity.pdbx_description
1 polymer ?
#
loop_
_entity_poly.entity_id
_entity_poly.type
_entity_poly.pdbx_seq_one_letter_code
_entity_poly.pdbx_strand_id
1 'polypeptide(L)' 'MIRNKIKTIDSWWVFLIATAFLGPFALPLLWRNPNWSKRTKVICSGLVILLTLLLVYSLTFLKSHLEELQIEMS' A
#
# COMPACT_ATOMS: atom_id res chain seq x y z
N MET A 1 6.58 -26.06 -25.72
CA MET A 1 5.29 -25.71 -25.08
C MET A 1 5.60 -24.99 -23.77
N ILE A 2 4.80 -23.99 -23.38
CA ILE A 2 4.85 -23.27 -22.09
C ILE A 2 5.89 -22.12 -22.01
N ARG A 3 5.61 -21.00 -22.66
CA ARG A 3 5.82 -19.69 -22.02
C ARG A 3 4.47 -19.01 -21.91
N ASN A 4 3.72 -19.42 -20.88
CA ASN A 4 2.55 -18.69 -20.42
C ASN A 4 3.08 -17.33 -19.95
N LYS A 5 3.04 -16.31 -20.82
CA LYS A 5 3.32 -14.93 -20.43
C LYS A 5 2.34 -14.62 -19.31
N ILE A 6 2.93 -14.42 -18.14
CA ILE A 6 2.30 -14.10 -16.86
C ILE A 6 1.41 -12.87 -17.07
N LYS A 7 0.15 -13.11 -17.44
CA LYS A 7 -0.90 -12.12 -17.69
C LYS A 7 -1.57 -11.69 -16.37
N THR A 8 -0.95 -12.04 -15.23
CA THR A 8 -1.49 -11.81 -13.88
C THR A 8 -1.31 -10.38 -13.38
N ILE A 9 -0.46 -9.58 -14.02
CA ILE A 9 -0.21 -8.17 -13.62
C ILE A 9 -1.40 -7.27 -13.98
N ASP A 10 -2.32 -7.75 -14.82
CA ASP A 10 -3.53 -7.01 -15.20
C ASP A 10 -4.66 -7.14 -14.15
N SER A 11 -4.52 -8.05 -13.19
CA SER A 11 -5.54 -8.26 -12.17
C SER A 11 -5.41 -7.24 -11.04
N TRP A 12 -6.46 -6.44 -10.83
CA TRP A 12 -6.62 -5.50 -9.72
C TRP A 12 -6.29 -6.13 -8.35
N TRP A 13 -6.57 -7.43 -8.20
CA TRP A 13 -6.24 -8.23 -7.02
C TRP A 13 -4.74 -8.34 -6.73
N VAL A 14 -3.91 -8.46 -7.76
CA VAL A 14 -2.45 -8.52 -7.61
C VAL A 14 -1.92 -7.19 -7.10
N PHE A 15 -2.54 -6.08 -7.51
CA PHE A 15 -2.20 -4.76 -7.00
C PHE A 15 -2.58 -4.60 -5.52
N LEU A 16 -3.79 -5.03 -5.12
CA LEU A 16 -4.20 -5.00 -3.71
C LEU A 16 -3.29 -5.84 -2.82
N ILE A 17 -2.94 -7.06 -3.25
CA ILE A 17 -2.04 -7.94 -2.53
C ILE A 17 -0.64 -7.35 -2.47
N ALA A 18 -0.09 -6.87 -3.59
CA ALA A 18 1.23 -6.24 -3.60
C ALA A 18 1.26 -5.01 -2.69
N THR A 19 0.22 -4.18 -2.71
CA THR A 19 0.12 -2.99 -1.84
C THR A 19 -0.01 -3.36 -0.37
N ALA A 20 -0.76 -4.43 -0.05
CA ALA A 20 -0.89 -4.91 1.33
C ALA A 20 0.41 -5.49 1.89
N PHE A 21 1.21 -6.17 1.05
CA PHE A 21 2.44 -6.86 1.47
C PHE A 21 3.72 -6.01 1.35
N LEU A 22 3.89 -5.30 0.23
CA LEU A 22 5.06 -4.45 -0.04
C LEU A 22 4.83 -2.99 0.38
N GLY A 23 3.60 -2.62 0.74
CA GLY A 23 3.26 -1.25 1.10
C GLY A 23 3.57 -0.27 -0.05
N PRO A 24 4.19 0.89 0.23
CA PRO A 24 4.49 1.90 -0.79
C PRO A 24 5.46 1.43 -1.89
N PHE A 25 6.19 0.33 -1.67
CA PHE A 25 7.07 -0.25 -2.69
C PHE A 25 6.34 -1.06 -3.77
N ALA A 26 5.02 -1.27 -3.65
CA ALA A 26 4.23 -1.83 -4.74
C ALA A 26 4.08 -0.85 -5.93
N LEU A 27 4.18 0.46 -5.68
CA LEU A 27 4.07 1.52 -6.70
C LEU A 27 5.12 1.43 -7.81
N PRO A 28 6.44 1.31 -7.52
CA PRO A 28 7.43 1.18 -8.58
C PRO A 28 7.23 -0.11 -9.40
N LEU A 29 6.71 -1.18 -8.78
CA LEU A 29 6.37 -2.41 -9.48
C LEU A 29 5.19 -2.21 -10.46
N LEU A 30 4.18 -1.43 -10.05
CA LEU A 30 3.05 -1.02 -10.88
C LEU A 30 3.48 -0.13 -12.05
N TRP A 31 4.43 0.78 -11.81
CA TRP A 31 4.96 1.68 -12.84
C TRP A 31 5.65 0.93 -13.98
N ARG A 32 6.23 -0.24 -13.70
CA ARG A 32 6.86 -1.11 -14.69
C ARG A 32 5.87 -1.82 -15.61
N ASN A 33 4.57 -1.89 -15.27
CA ASN A 33 3.57 -2.49 -16.15
C ASN A 33 3.13 -1.47 -17.24
N PRO A 34 3.32 -1.75 -18.55
CA PRO A 34 2.96 -0.84 -19.64
C PRO A 34 1.45 -0.77 -19.91
N ASN A 35 0.66 -1.70 -19.37
CA ASN A 35 -0.78 -1.79 -19.62
C ASN A 35 -1.62 -0.81 -18.76
N TRP A 36 -1.00 -0.19 -17.75
CA TRP A 36 -1.68 0.74 -16.85
C TRP A 36 -1.49 2.18 -17.31
N SER A 37 -2.62 2.86 -17.52
CA SER A 37 -2.65 4.24 -17.99
C SER A 37 -1.96 5.19 -17.00
N LYS A 38 -1.26 6.21 -17.51
CA LYS A 38 -0.46 7.15 -16.68
C LYS A 38 -1.30 7.79 -15.55
N ARG A 39 -2.58 8.05 -15.79
CA ARG A 39 -3.52 8.61 -14.79
C ARG A 39 -3.76 7.66 -13.62
N THR A 40 -3.97 6.37 -13.90
CA THR A 40 -4.20 5.34 -12.87
C THR A 40 -2.98 5.20 -11.97
N LYS A 41 -1.77 5.27 -12.55
CA LYS A 41 -0.52 5.23 -11.79
C LYS A 41 -0.41 6.39 -10.80
N VAL A 42 -0.80 7.61 -11.19
CA VAL A 42 -0.77 8.80 -10.32
C VAL A 42 -1.81 8.72 -9.20
N ILE A 43 -3.04 8.30 -9.52
CA ILE A 43 -4.12 8.14 -8.54
C ILE A 43 -3.76 7.08 -7.49
N CYS A 44 -3.26 5.91 -7.93
CA CYS A 44 -2.81 4.87 -7.02
C CYS A 44 -1.65 5.33 -6.13
N SER A 45 -0.68 6.07 -6.68
CA SER A 45 0.41 6.61 -5.88
C SER A 45 -0.09 7.56 -4.80
N GLY A 46 -0.98 8.49 -5.15
CA GLY A 46 -1.59 9.41 -4.19
C GLY A 46 -2.39 8.68 -3.11
N LEU A 47 -3.16 7.67 -3.50
CA LEU A 47 -3.97 6.88 -2.56
C LEU A 47 -3.11 6.13 -1.53
N VAL A 48 -1.99 5.54 -1.97
CA VAL A 48 -1.09 4.81 -1.06
C VAL A 48 -0.34 5.75 -0.13
N ILE A 49 0.06 6.94 -0.60
CA ILE A 49 0.64 7.98 0.27
C ILE A 49 -0.38 8.39 1.33
N LEU A 50 -1.63 8.64 0.92
CA LEU A 50 -2.70 9.02 1.83
C LEU A 50 -2.98 7.94 2.87
N LEU A 51 -3.04 6.67 2.44
CA LEU A 51 -3.20 5.51 3.33
C LEU A 51 -2.05 5.42 4.34
N THR A 52 -0.81 5.66 3.89
CA THR A 52 0.38 5.62 4.74
C THR A 52 0.31 6.71 5.81
N LEU A 53 -0.04 7.94 5.43
CA LEU A 53 -0.21 9.05 6.38
C LEU A 53 -1.29 8.74 7.42
N LEU A 54 -2.43 8.19 6.97
CA LEU A 54 -3.54 7.84 7.86
C LEU A 54 -3.15 6.72 8.84
N LEU A 55 -2.38 5.73 8.36
CA LEU A 55 -1.88 4.64 9.19
C LEU A 55 -0.89 5.13 10.25
N VAL A 56 0.08 5.97 9.85
CA VAL A 56 1.05 6.57 10.77
C VAL A 56 0.34 7.42 11.82
N TYR A 57 -0.61 8.26 11.40
CA TYR A 57 -1.40 9.10 12.31
C TYR A 57 -2.17 8.26 13.34
N SER A 58 -2.82 7.19 12.88
CA SER A 58 -3.58 6.28 13.75
C SER A 58 -2.66 5.54 14.73
N LEU A 59 -1.49 5.10 14.27
CA LEU A 59 -0.48 4.44 15.13
C LEU A 59 0.06 5.39 16.20
N THR A 60 0.37 6.64 15.84
CA THR A 60 0.82 7.64 16.81
C THR A 60 -0.26 7.96 17.83
N PHE A 61 -1.51 8.08 17.38
CA PHE A 61 -2.65 8.36 18.25
C PHE A 61 -2.91 7.20 19.24
N LEU A 62 -2.85 5.96 18.75
CA LEU A 62 -2.99 4.78 19.58
C LEU A 62 -1.86 4.68 20.61
N LYS A 63 -0.61 4.92 20.18
CA LYS A 63 0.55 4.89 21.08
C LYS A 63 0.40 5.87 22.24
N SER A 64 -0.01 7.12 21.95
CA SER A 64 -0.23 8.12 23.01
C SER A 64 -1.30 7.68 24.02
N HIS A 65 -2.40 7.09 23.57
CA HIS A 65 -3.44 6.58 24.47
C HIS A 65 -2.98 5.41 25.32
N LEU A 66 -2.16 4.52 24.77
CA LEU A 66 -1.63 3.38 25.53
C LEU A 66 -0.58 3.81 26.56
N GLU A 67 0.24 4.83 26.27
CA GLU A 67 1.20 5.38 27.22
C GLU A 67 0.52 6.07 28.41
N GLU A 68 -0.58 6.80 28.19
CA GLU A 68 -1.40 7.38 29.28
C GLU A 68 -1.95 6.28 30.20
N LEU A 69 -2.51 5.20 29.65
CA LEU A 69 -3.04 4.08 30.43
C LEU A 69 -1.95 3.32 31.21
N GLN A 70 -0.73 3.27 30.70
CA GLN A 70 0.38 2.60 31.38
C GLN A 70 0.94 3.45 32.54
N ILE A 71 0.85 4.79 32.45
CA ILE A 71 1.26 5.72 33.51
C ILE A 71 0.26 5.70 34.68
N GLU A 72 -1.04 5.55 34.41
CA GLU A 72 -2.07 5.52 35.46
C GLU A 72 -2.05 4.23 36.31
N MET A 73 -1.45 3.14 35.78
CA MET A 73 -1.31 1.86 36.51
C MET A 73 0.05 1.67 37.22
N SER A 74 0.94 2.68 37.18
CA SER A 74 2.24 2.68 37.87
C SER A 74 2.21 3.56 39.13
#